data_AF-A0A1I4Z3D0-F1
#
_entry.id   AF-A0A1I4Z3D0-F1
#
_cell.length_a   1.000
_cell.length_b   1.000
_cell.length_c   1.000
_cell.angle_alpha   90.00
_cell.angle_beta   90.00
_cell.angle_gamma   90.00
#
_symmetry.space_group_name_H-M   'P 1'
#
loop_
_entity.id
_entity.type
_entity.pdbx_description
1 polymer ?
#
loop_
_entity_poly.entity_id
_entity_poly.type
_entity_poly.pdbx_seq_one_letter_code
_entity_poly.pdbx_strand_id
1 'polypeptide(L)'
;MPQATVTLLENAYVFINEAIRNSRRAKRAERYWSFSILHLIQGLELLMKHVLQQQHPIFIFENIDNPKNTVGLTLCLERLKSIANVQIDEKEERVIKRATGQRNKIVHQEYEINPDYYRSVFVELFEFVHYFHAKHLDAELHDRIDPLLWRTEAALLAQFNAEWVTYRGRKLPRDLPFDIVVAQRYTALRQPSGSGYRYLDRERYLGELGSWCPDCAVNEGEYHTGFCDIEQCPSCGGQLLMCLVSSDRCNIEYWIPTKGKGIS
;
A
#
# COMPACT_ATOMS: atom_id res chain seq x y z
N MET A 1 11.18 -25.66 22.62
CA MET A 1 10.69 -25.11 21.33
C MET A 1 11.89 -24.43 20.67
N PRO A 2 12.18 -24.66 19.38
CA PRO A 2 13.23 -23.91 18.70
C PRO A 2 12.87 -22.42 18.76
N GLN A 3 13.84 -21.60 19.16
CA GLN A 3 13.63 -20.16 19.33
C GLN A 3 13.56 -19.52 17.94
N ALA A 4 12.37 -19.06 17.55
CA ALA A 4 12.18 -18.37 16.28
C ALA A 4 12.92 -17.03 16.34
N THR A 5 14.01 -16.91 15.58
CA THR A 5 14.74 -15.65 15.41
C THR A 5 14.01 -14.79 14.39
N VAL A 6 13.60 -13.58 14.78
CA VAL A 6 13.02 -12.59 13.87
C VAL A 6 14.14 -11.72 13.32
N THR A 7 14.28 -11.66 11.99
CA THR A 7 15.29 -10.83 11.32
C THR A 7 14.92 -9.34 11.33
N LEU A 8 15.88 -8.46 11.05
CA LEU A 8 15.61 -7.02 10.89
C LEU A 8 14.57 -6.75 9.80
N LEU A 9 14.64 -7.49 8.70
CA LEU A 9 13.76 -7.32 7.55
C LEU A 9 12.32 -7.75 7.88
N GLU A 10 12.15 -8.93 8.47
CA GLU A 10 10.83 -9.41 8.91
C GLU A 10 10.21 -8.45 9.93
N ASN A 11 11.01 -7.95 10.88
CA ASN A 11 10.54 -7.00 11.87
C ASN A 11 10.15 -5.66 11.23
N ALA A 12 10.90 -5.18 10.23
CA ALA A 12 10.54 -3.98 9.47
C ALA A 12 9.15 -4.10 8.86
N TYR A 13 8.84 -5.25 8.24
CA TYR A 13 7.52 -5.50 7.66
C TYR A 13 6.41 -5.55 8.70
N VAL A 14 6.66 -6.08 9.90
CA VAL A 14 5.70 -6.03 11.01
C VAL A 14 5.36 -4.58 11.37
N PHE A 15 6.37 -3.72 11.53
CA PHE A 15 6.17 -2.30 11.82
C PHE A 15 5.44 -1.55 10.70
N ILE A 16 5.77 -1.82 9.44
CA ILE A 16 5.09 -1.20 8.29
C ILE A 16 3.60 -1.61 8.24
N ASN A 17 3.30 -2.89 8.48
CA ASN A 17 1.92 -3.35 8.56
C ASN A 17 1.15 -2.72 9.72
N GLU A 18 1.78 -2.59 10.90
CA GLU A 18 1.18 -1.87 12.03
C GLU A 18 0.98 -0.38 11.74
N ALA A 19 1.86 0.24 10.96
CA ALA A 19 1.69 1.61 10.52
C ALA A 19 0.40 1.77 9.70
N ILE A 20 0.18 0.89 8.71
CA ILE A 20 -1.05 0.89 7.89
C ILE A 20 -2.30 0.59 8.74
N ARG A 21 -2.21 -0.33 9.72
CA ARG A 21 -3.32 -0.59 10.66
C ARG A 21 -3.67 0.65 11.47
N ASN A 22 -2.66 1.39 11.94
CA ASN A 22 -2.88 2.61 12.72
C ASN A 22 -3.38 3.78 11.87
N SER A 23 -2.96 3.93 10.61
CA SER A 23 -3.56 4.92 9.69
C SER A 23 -5.06 4.65 9.47
N ARG A 24 -5.47 3.38 9.40
CA ARG A 24 -6.89 3.00 9.34
C ARG A 24 -7.64 3.36 10.62
N ARG A 25 -7.04 3.14 11.80
CA ARG A 25 -7.62 3.53 13.10
C ARG A 25 -7.70 5.06 13.24
N ALA A 26 -6.77 5.79 12.65
CA ALA A 26 -6.72 7.25 12.69
C ALA A 26 -7.97 7.92 12.09
N LYS A 27 -8.64 7.26 11.15
CA LYS A 27 -9.95 7.69 10.62
C LYS A 27 -11.05 7.79 11.67
N ARG A 28 -10.91 7.09 12.80
CA ARG A 28 -11.87 7.10 13.92
C ARG A 28 -11.36 7.85 15.14
N ALA A 29 -10.04 7.94 15.30
CA ALA A 29 -9.40 8.61 16.43
C ALA A 29 -8.03 9.15 16.02
N GLU A 30 -7.92 10.48 15.93
CA GLU A 30 -6.80 11.20 15.31
C GLU A 30 -5.44 10.90 15.94
N ARG A 31 -5.38 10.60 17.24
CA ARG A 31 -4.16 10.19 17.96
C ARG A 31 -3.43 8.99 17.34
N TYR A 32 -4.13 8.15 16.58
CA TYR A 32 -3.50 7.01 15.90
C TYR A 32 -2.61 7.44 14.74
N TRP A 33 -2.69 8.69 14.27
CA TRP A 33 -1.72 9.21 13.32
C TRP A 33 -0.30 9.24 13.88
N SER A 34 -0.12 9.63 15.15
CA SER A 34 1.18 9.58 15.83
C SER A 34 1.75 8.17 15.83
N PHE A 35 0.93 7.17 16.18
CA PHE A 35 1.35 5.77 16.14
C PHE A 35 1.65 5.30 14.71
N SER A 36 0.83 5.69 13.74
CA SER A 36 1.02 5.36 12.32
C SER A 36 2.39 5.85 11.82
N ILE A 37 2.73 7.10 12.10
CA ILE A 37 4.00 7.72 11.70
C ILE A 37 5.17 7.05 12.43
N LEU A 38 5.08 6.85 13.76
CA LEU A 38 6.15 6.21 14.53
C LEU A 38 6.46 4.79 14.06
N HIS A 39 5.43 3.99 13.79
CA HIS A 39 5.64 2.63 13.30
C HIS A 39 6.26 2.64 11.90
N LEU A 40 5.87 3.57 11.04
CA LEU A 40 6.46 3.68 9.70
C LEU A 40 7.93 4.12 9.75
N ILE A 41 8.26 5.09 10.62
CA ILE A 41 9.64 5.53 10.89
C ILE A 41 10.47 4.36 11.43
N GLN A 42 9.93 3.58 12.36
CA GLN A 42 10.61 2.40 12.89
C GLN A 42 10.83 1.33 11.82
N GLY A 43 9.84 1.11 10.94
CA GLY A 43 9.97 0.24 9.77
C GLY A 43 11.11 0.69 8.86
N LEU A 44 11.16 1.99 8.51
CA LEU A 44 12.25 2.57 7.72
C LEU A 44 13.61 2.40 8.39
N GLU A 45 13.73 2.66 9.70
CA GLU A 45 14.99 2.47 10.43
C GLU A 45 15.48 1.02 10.33
N LEU A 46 14.58 0.04 10.44
CA LEU A 46 14.91 -1.38 10.32
C LEU A 46 15.29 -1.76 8.89
N LEU A 47 14.61 -1.22 7.87
CA LEU A 47 15.01 -1.42 6.46
C LEU A 47 16.41 -0.85 6.20
N MET A 48 16.69 0.38 6.66
CA MET A 48 18.02 1.00 6.51
C MET A 48 19.10 0.17 7.22
N LYS A 49 18.83 -0.31 8.43
CA LYS A 49 19.74 -1.22 9.16
C LYS A 49 19.96 -2.51 8.41
N HIS A 50 18.92 -3.09 7.82
CA HIS A 50 19.05 -4.31 7.02
C HIS A 50 19.94 -4.07 5.79
N VAL A 51 19.74 -2.98 5.05
CA VAL A 51 20.61 -2.59 3.92
C VAL A 51 22.06 -2.42 4.38
N LEU A 52 22.29 -1.74 5.50
CA LEU A 52 23.63 -1.58 6.07
C LEU A 52 24.22 -2.93 6.49
N GLN A 53 23.41 -3.82 7.08
CA GLN A 53 23.83 -5.16 7.50
C GLN A 53 24.26 -6.03 6.32
N GLN A 54 23.58 -5.94 5.17
CA GLN A 54 23.93 -6.69 3.96
C GLN A 54 25.33 -6.34 3.45
N GLN A 55 25.73 -5.07 3.58
CA GLN A 55 27.05 -4.60 3.15
C GLN A 55 28.11 -4.80 4.24
N HIS A 56 27.77 -4.44 5.48
CA HIS A 56 28.68 -4.39 6.61
C HIS A 56 27.99 -4.78 7.94
N PRO A 57 27.93 -6.09 8.27
CA PRO A 57 27.13 -6.61 9.39
C PRO A 57 27.45 -5.98 10.76
N ILE A 58 28.70 -5.62 11.02
CA ILE A 58 29.17 -5.09 12.31
C ILE A 58 28.82 -3.60 12.46
N PHE A 59 28.63 -2.88 11.35
CA PHE A 59 28.31 -1.45 11.37
C PHE A 59 26.83 -1.16 11.68
N ILE A 60 26.05 -2.17 12.05
CA ILE A 60 24.73 -1.96 12.65
C ILE A 60 24.83 -1.51 14.12
N PHE A 61 25.97 -1.71 14.79
CA PHE A 61 26.17 -1.37 16.20
C PHE A 61 26.77 0.02 16.38
N GLU A 62 26.25 0.82 17.31
CA GLU A 62 26.77 2.17 17.60
C GLU A 62 28.26 2.13 17.92
N ASN A 63 28.66 1.21 18.81
CA ASN A 63 30.03 0.92 19.16
C ASN A 63 30.39 -0.50 18.69
N ILE A 64 31.39 -0.60 17.81
CA ILE A 64 31.84 -1.86 17.22
C ILE A 64 32.62 -2.72 18.23
N ASP A 65 33.42 -2.07 19.07
CA ASP A 65 34.24 -2.74 20.10
C ASP A 65 33.39 -3.22 21.28
N ASN A 66 32.18 -2.66 21.45
CA ASN A 66 31.23 -3.01 22.50
C ASN A 66 29.78 -3.04 21.96
N PRO A 67 29.40 -4.08 21.21
CA PRO A 67 28.16 -4.13 20.43
C PRO A 67 26.93 -4.37 21.30
N LYS A 68 26.49 -3.32 22.00
CA LYS A 68 25.29 -3.35 22.87
C LYS A 68 24.06 -2.73 22.20
N ASN A 69 24.23 -1.55 21.61
CA ASN A 69 23.16 -0.78 20.99
C ASN A 69 23.34 -0.74 19.47
N THR A 70 22.22 -0.77 18.74
CA THR A 70 22.21 -0.58 17.29
C THR A 70 22.05 0.89 16.92
N VAL A 71 22.60 1.31 15.79
CA VAL A 71 22.53 2.69 15.29
C VAL A 71 21.11 3.22 15.16
N GLY A 72 20.86 4.51 15.43
CA GLY A 72 19.60 5.16 15.05
C GLY A 72 19.56 5.59 13.58
N LEU A 73 18.45 6.18 13.11
CA LEU A 73 18.28 6.67 11.73
C LEU A 73 19.44 7.56 11.24
N THR A 74 19.85 8.55 12.03
CA THR A 74 20.87 9.53 11.63
C THR A 74 22.23 8.85 11.41
N LEU A 75 22.71 8.08 12.39
CA LEU A 75 23.98 7.37 12.28
C LEU A 75 23.92 6.27 11.21
N CYS A 76 22.76 5.62 11.02
CA CYS A 76 22.57 4.64 9.96
C CYS A 76 22.70 5.30 8.58
N LEU A 77 22.08 6.47 8.37
CA LEU A 77 22.20 7.25 7.14
C LEU A 77 23.65 7.64 6.85
N GLU A 78 24.37 8.16 7.86
CA GLU A 78 25.77 8.53 7.72
C GLU A 78 26.64 7.33 7.30
N ARG A 79 26.41 6.15 7.88
CA ARG A 79 27.14 4.92 7.54
C ARG A 79 26.76 4.36 6.17
N LEU A 80 25.49 4.44 5.79
CA LEU A 80 25.05 4.04 4.45
C LEU A 80 25.75 4.87 3.36
N LYS A 81 25.90 6.18 3.59
CA LYS A 81 26.59 7.08 2.64
C LYS A 81 28.10 6.91 2.66
N SER A 82 28.72 6.94 3.84
CA SER A 82 30.18 7.05 3.96
C SER A 82 30.92 5.72 3.94
N ILE A 83 30.27 4.62 4.34
CA ILE A 83 30.89 3.30 4.50
C ILE A 83 30.38 2.34 3.43
N ALA A 84 29.06 2.16 3.36
CA ALA A 84 28.45 1.24 2.41
C ALA A 84 28.36 1.81 0.97
N ASN A 85 28.71 3.09 0.77
CA ASN A 85 28.64 3.80 -0.50
C ASN A 85 27.28 3.65 -1.22
N VAL A 86 26.20 3.55 -0.44
CA VAL A 86 24.83 3.47 -0.96
C VAL A 86 24.45 4.84 -1.52
N GLN A 87 23.97 4.84 -2.75
CA GLN A 87 23.55 6.07 -3.45
C GLN A 87 22.28 6.62 -2.80
N ILE A 88 22.44 7.61 -1.91
CA ILE A 88 21.36 8.35 -1.27
C ILE A 88 21.46 9.81 -1.71
N ASP A 89 20.45 10.28 -2.44
CA ASP A 89 20.38 11.65 -2.94
C ASP A 89 19.92 12.65 -1.85
N GLU A 90 20.00 13.95 -2.17
CA GLU A 90 19.62 15.01 -1.23
C GLU A 90 18.14 15.03 -0.87
N LYS A 91 17.26 14.52 -1.74
CA LYS A 91 15.82 14.43 -1.47
C LYS A 91 15.56 13.32 -0.46
N GLU A 92 16.19 12.16 -0.63
CA GLU A 92 16.13 11.03 0.30
C GLU A 92 16.67 11.43 1.69
N GLU A 93 17.84 12.05 1.73
CA GLU A 93 18.44 12.54 2.98
C GLU A 93 17.52 13.53 3.70
N ARG A 94 16.87 14.45 2.97
CA ARG A 94 15.89 15.38 3.55
C ARG A 94 14.67 14.65 4.13
N VAL A 95 14.15 13.62 3.47
CA VAL A 95 13.02 12.83 4.00
C VAL A 95 13.43 12.12 5.30
N ILE A 96 14.60 11.47 5.33
CA ILE A 96 15.11 10.76 6.52
C ILE A 96 15.33 11.74 7.69
N LYS A 97 15.93 12.91 7.45
CA LYS A 97 16.09 13.95 8.48
C LYS A 97 14.75 14.46 9.00
N ARG A 98 13.76 14.66 8.12
CA ARG A 98 12.38 15.02 8.53
C ARG A 98 11.76 13.92 9.38
N ALA A 99 11.94 12.65 9.03
CA ALA A 99 11.46 11.51 9.83
C ALA A 99 12.05 11.50 11.24
N THR A 100 13.37 11.72 11.40
CA THR A 100 14.01 11.87 12.71
C THR A 100 13.39 13.02 13.52
N GLY A 101 13.16 14.17 12.88
CA GLY A 101 12.50 15.31 13.51
C GLY A 101 11.08 15.00 13.99
N GLN A 102 10.28 14.31 13.15
CA GLN A 102 8.92 13.90 13.51
C GLN A 102 8.91 12.91 14.68
N ARG A 103 9.82 11.91 14.69
CA ARG A 103 9.96 11.01 15.84
C ARG A 103 10.24 11.78 17.12
N ASN A 104 11.19 12.72 17.10
CA ASN A 104 11.54 13.52 18.28
C ASN A 104 10.36 14.35 18.76
N LYS A 105 9.63 15.00 17.85
CA LYS A 105 8.42 15.77 18.17
C LYS A 105 7.34 14.88 18.81
N ILE A 106 7.04 13.74 18.20
CA ILE A 106 5.95 12.86 18.65
C ILE A 106 6.28 12.16 19.99
N VAL A 107 7.54 11.81 20.23
CA VAL A 107 7.93 11.00 21.41
C VAL A 107 8.37 11.85 22.60
N HIS A 108 9.06 12.98 22.35
CA HIS A 108 9.79 13.70 23.39
C HIS A 108 9.29 15.12 23.67
N GLN A 109 8.28 15.59 22.93
CA GLN A 109 7.73 16.94 23.09
C GLN A 109 6.22 16.88 23.35
N GLU A 110 5.69 17.95 23.94
CA GLU A 110 4.25 18.21 23.88
C GLU A 110 3.89 18.75 22.50
N TYR A 111 2.80 18.25 21.91
CA TYR A 111 2.39 18.64 20.56
C TYR A 111 0.88 18.54 20.39
N GLU A 112 0.36 19.40 19.52
CA GLU A 112 -1.01 19.32 19.04
C GLU A 112 -1.10 18.45 17.79
N ILE A 113 -2.17 17.67 17.69
CA ILE A 113 -2.44 16.82 16.54
C ILE A 113 -3.25 17.64 15.53
N ASN A 114 -2.68 17.86 14.36
CA ASN A 114 -3.40 18.31 13.17
C ASN A 114 -3.56 17.09 12.24
N PRO A 115 -4.77 16.52 12.09
CA PRO A 115 -4.98 15.28 11.35
C PRO A 115 -4.58 15.36 9.87
N ASP A 116 -4.86 16.48 9.21
CA ASP A 116 -4.56 16.65 7.79
C ASP A 116 -3.05 16.75 7.56
N TYR A 117 -2.34 17.49 8.41
CA TYR A 117 -0.88 17.55 8.38
C TYR A 117 -0.24 16.20 8.68
N TYR A 118 -0.70 15.48 9.70
CA TYR A 118 -0.12 14.18 10.03
C TYR A 118 -0.41 13.13 8.95
N ARG A 119 -1.57 13.22 8.31
CA ARG A 119 -1.90 12.39 7.14
C ARG A 119 -0.95 12.68 5.99
N SER A 120 -0.67 13.95 5.66
CA SER A 120 0.26 14.28 4.58
C SER A 120 1.68 13.80 4.89
N VAL A 121 2.15 14.00 6.13
CA VAL A 121 3.44 13.46 6.61
C VAL A 121 3.50 11.94 6.46
N PHE A 122 2.43 11.24 6.84
CA PHE A 122 2.38 9.78 6.71
C PHE A 122 2.43 9.34 5.24
N VAL A 123 1.67 9.97 4.36
CA VAL A 123 1.63 9.63 2.93
C VAL A 123 3.00 9.91 2.27
N GLU A 124 3.62 11.06 2.52
CA GLU A 124 4.97 11.38 2.03
C GLU A 124 6.00 10.36 2.51
N LEU A 125 5.94 9.98 3.78
CA LEU A 125 6.86 8.98 4.33
C LEU A 125 6.58 7.59 3.73
N PHE A 126 5.31 7.23 3.52
CA PHE A 126 4.92 5.93 2.96
C PHE A 126 5.36 5.79 1.51
N GLU A 127 5.18 6.85 0.70
CA GLU A 127 5.73 6.95 -0.66
C GLU A 127 7.25 6.75 -0.65
N PHE A 128 7.95 7.40 0.29
CA PHE A 128 9.39 7.21 0.43
C PHE A 128 9.77 5.78 0.86
N VAL A 129 9.04 5.13 1.76
CA VAL A 129 9.31 3.75 2.15
C VAL A 129 9.12 2.79 0.97
N HIS A 130 8.09 2.97 0.14
CA HIS A 130 7.92 2.21 -1.10
C HIS A 130 9.12 2.41 -2.05
N TYR A 131 9.52 3.66 -2.26
CA TYR A 131 10.67 4.00 -3.09
C TYR A 131 11.98 3.38 -2.56
N PHE A 132 12.27 3.54 -1.27
CA PHE A 132 13.48 3.03 -0.63
C PHE A 132 13.54 1.49 -0.73
N HIS A 133 12.42 0.83 -0.45
CA HIS A 133 12.32 -0.64 -0.54
C HIS A 133 12.60 -1.12 -1.97
N ALA A 134 11.95 -0.54 -2.97
CA ALA A 134 12.17 -0.91 -4.38
C ALA A 134 13.63 -0.66 -4.81
N LYS A 135 14.19 0.50 -4.46
CA LYS A 135 15.54 0.90 -4.87
C LYS A 135 16.66 0.06 -4.24
N HIS A 136 16.54 -0.29 -2.96
CA HIS A 136 17.63 -0.90 -2.21
C HIS A 136 17.46 -2.38 -1.91
N LEU A 137 16.25 -2.93 -2.07
CA LEU A 137 15.95 -4.35 -1.83
C LEU A 137 15.46 -5.10 -3.06
N ASP A 138 15.36 -4.43 -4.21
CA ASP A 138 14.96 -5.01 -5.50
C ASP A 138 13.65 -5.82 -5.41
N ALA A 139 12.70 -5.31 -4.62
CA ALA A 139 11.43 -5.96 -4.35
C ALA A 139 10.32 -4.92 -4.15
N GLU A 140 9.08 -5.33 -4.41
CA GLU A 140 7.92 -4.48 -4.16
C GLU A 140 7.48 -4.59 -2.69
N LEU A 141 7.15 -3.45 -2.07
CA LEU A 141 6.68 -3.46 -0.69
C LEU A 141 5.30 -4.13 -0.55
N HIS A 142 4.45 -4.04 -1.58
CA HIS A 142 3.11 -4.64 -1.63
C HIS A 142 3.11 -6.13 -1.30
N ASP A 143 4.11 -6.87 -1.79
CA ASP A 143 4.27 -8.32 -1.54
C ASP A 143 4.49 -8.65 -0.05
N ARG A 144 4.76 -7.62 0.77
CA ARG A 144 5.04 -7.71 2.21
C ARG A 144 3.91 -7.08 3.04
N ILE A 145 2.89 -6.52 2.40
CA ILE A 145 1.70 -5.99 3.07
C ILE A 145 0.67 -7.11 3.26
N ASP A 146 0.14 -7.20 4.48
CA ASP A 146 -0.95 -8.12 4.85
C ASP A 146 -2.13 -7.94 3.89
N PRO A 147 -2.63 -9.01 3.24
CA PRO A 147 -3.76 -8.92 2.30
C PRO A 147 -5.01 -8.24 2.87
N LEU A 148 -5.24 -8.31 4.19
CA LEU A 148 -6.34 -7.62 4.87
C LEU A 148 -6.19 -6.08 4.87
N LEU A 149 -5.00 -5.58 4.49
CA LEU A 149 -4.64 -4.17 4.41
C LEU A 149 -4.52 -3.66 2.98
N TRP A 150 -4.55 -4.50 1.94
CA TRP A 150 -4.40 -4.08 0.54
C TRP A 150 -5.34 -2.94 0.13
N ARG A 151 -6.60 -2.93 0.59
CA ARG A 151 -7.50 -1.79 0.31
C ARG A 151 -7.02 -0.49 0.94
N THR A 152 -6.44 -0.57 2.13
CA THR A 152 -5.91 0.61 2.84
C THR A 152 -4.63 1.08 2.18
N GLU A 153 -3.73 0.16 1.85
CA GLU A 153 -2.51 0.44 1.07
C GLU A 153 -2.86 1.10 -0.27
N ALA A 154 -3.72 0.49 -1.09
CA ALA A 154 -4.09 1.03 -2.39
C ALA A 154 -4.73 2.43 -2.29
N ALA A 155 -5.53 2.68 -1.25
CA ALA A 155 -6.06 4.01 -0.97
C ALA A 155 -4.97 5.03 -0.56
N LEU A 156 -3.86 4.58 0.02
CA LEU A 156 -2.69 5.43 0.32
C LEU A 156 -1.84 5.67 -0.94
N LEU A 157 -1.67 4.66 -1.79
CA LEU A 157 -0.98 4.79 -3.09
C LEU A 157 -1.63 5.88 -3.95
N ALA A 158 -2.96 5.91 -4.01
CA ALA A 158 -3.74 6.95 -4.72
C ALA A 158 -3.47 8.39 -4.22
N GLN A 159 -2.85 8.55 -3.05
CA GLN A 159 -2.50 9.86 -2.48
C GLN A 159 -1.02 10.23 -2.70
N PHE A 160 -0.23 9.36 -3.32
CA PHE A 160 1.19 9.65 -3.58
C PHE A 160 1.34 10.84 -4.50
N ASN A 161 2.45 11.58 -4.36
CA ASN A 161 2.73 12.69 -5.26
C ASN A 161 3.10 12.19 -6.67
N ALA A 162 3.75 11.02 -6.76
CA ALA A 162 4.01 10.36 -8.02
C ALA A 162 2.71 9.99 -8.76
N GLU A 163 2.63 10.31 -10.06
CA GLU A 163 1.52 9.92 -10.93
C GLU A 163 1.45 8.40 -11.15
N TRP A 164 2.61 7.74 -11.10
CA TRP A 164 2.76 6.31 -11.38
C TRP A 164 3.34 5.58 -10.17
N VAL A 165 2.83 4.39 -9.91
CA VAL A 165 3.30 3.50 -8.84
C VAL A 165 3.59 2.12 -9.41
N THR A 166 4.52 1.40 -8.79
CA THR A 166 4.67 -0.03 -9.03
C THR A 166 3.62 -0.76 -8.21
N TYR A 167 2.81 -1.60 -8.86
CA TYR A 167 1.82 -2.45 -8.23
C TYR A 167 1.82 -3.83 -8.91
N ARG A 168 2.11 -4.88 -8.17
CA ARG A 168 2.22 -6.27 -8.65
C ARG A 168 3.18 -6.40 -9.85
N GLY A 169 4.35 -5.78 -9.73
CA GLY A 169 5.41 -5.79 -10.74
C GLY A 169 5.15 -4.90 -11.96
N ARG A 170 4.08 -4.08 -11.96
CA ARG A 170 3.69 -3.23 -13.11
C ARG A 170 3.67 -1.77 -12.73
N LYS A 171 4.04 -0.90 -13.66
CA LYS A 171 3.90 0.55 -13.50
C LYS A 171 2.48 0.98 -13.90
N LEU A 172 1.67 1.36 -12.92
CA LEU A 172 0.26 1.74 -13.10
C LEU A 172 0.04 3.19 -12.64
N PRO A 173 -1.01 3.88 -13.14
CA PRO A 173 -1.45 5.14 -12.55
C PRO A 173 -1.76 4.93 -11.06
N ARG A 174 -1.42 5.90 -10.20
CA ARG A 174 -1.51 5.76 -8.74
C ARG A 174 -2.90 5.38 -8.21
N ASP A 175 -3.95 5.74 -8.95
CA ASP A 175 -5.35 5.49 -8.57
C ASP A 175 -5.81 4.07 -8.95
N LEU A 176 -5.21 3.46 -9.98
CA LEU A 176 -5.66 2.18 -10.53
C LEU A 176 -5.55 0.99 -9.54
N PRO A 177 -4.51 0.87 -8.69
CA PRO A 177 -4.47 -0.16 -7.64
C PRO A 177 -5.70 -0.12 -6.73
N PHE A 178 -6.22 1.07 -6.42
CA PHE A 178 -7.41 1.19 -5.58
C PHE A 178 -8.64 0.63 -6.30
N ASP A 179 -8.82 0.95 -7.58
CA ASP A 179 -9.92 0.44 -8.39
C ASP A 179 -9.85 -1.09 -8.55
N ILE A 180 -8.65 -1.65 -8.75
CA ILE A 180 -8.43 -3.10 -8.81
C ILE A 180 -8.92 -3.77 -7.52
N VAL A 181 -8.47 -3.28 -6.35
CA VAL A 181 -8.85 -3.87 -5.06
C VAL A 181 -10.33 -3.67 -4.74
N VAL A 182 -10.90 -2.53 -5.14
CA VAL A 182 -12.32 -2.22 -4.97
C VAL A 182 -13.18 -3.15 -5.81
N ALA A 183 -12.81 -3.36 -7.07
CA ALA A 183 -13.52 -4.21 -8.01
C ALA A 183 -13.68 -5.65 -7.50
N GLN A 184 -12.67 -6.19 -6.80
CA GLN A 184 -12.72 -7.56 -6.26
C GLN A 184 -13.82 -7.77 -5.21
N ARG A 185 -14.43 -6.69 -4.69
CA ARG A 185 -15.55 -6.76 -3.73
C ARG A 185 -16.92 -6.78 -4.40
N TYR A 186 -17.02 -6.31 -5.63
CA TYR A 186 -18.26 -6.27 -6.39
C TYR A 186 -18.29 -7.48 -7.30
N THR A 187 -18.79 -8.61 -6.81
CA THR A 187 -18.84 -9.85 -7.60
C THR A 187 -20.11 -9.96 -8.45
N ALA A 188 -21.05 -9.03 -8.29
CA ALA A 188 -22.33 -9.04 -8.96
C ALA A 188 -22.80 -7.62 -9.32
N LEU A 189 -23.76 -7.57 -10.22
CA LEU A 189 -24.49 -6.39 -10.64
C LEU A 189 -25.96 -6.57 -10.27
N ARG A 190 -26.67 -5.46 -10.13
CA ARG A 190 -28.13 -5.45 -10.00
C ARG A 190 -28.74 -4.64 -11.13
N GLN A 191 -29.92 -5.07 -11.56
CA GLN A 191 -30.70 -4.44 -12.61
C GLN A 191 -32.15 -4.30 -12.14
N PRO A 192 -32.79 -3.13 -12.26
CA PRO A 192 -34.20 -2.97 -11.96
C PRO A 192 -35.06 -3.95 -12.80
N SER A 193 -36.00 -4.62 -12.15
CA SER A 193 -36.93 -5.56 -12.79
C SER A 193 -38.27 -5.55 -12.07
N GLY A 194 -39.28 -4.94 -12.68
CA GLY A 194 -40.61 -4.77 -12.07
C GLY A 194 -40.54 -3.98 -10.77
N SER A 195 -41.02 -4.55 -9.67
CA SER A 195 -40.96 -3.95 -8.33
C SER A 195 -39.65 -4.23 -7.55
N GLY A 196 -38.68 -4.92 -8.16
CA GLY A 196 -37.46 -5.36 -7.49
C GLY A 196 -36.20 -5.26 -8.36
N TYR A 197 -35.22 -6.11 -8.04
CA TYR A 197 -33.95 -6.18 -8.76
C TYR A 197 -33.68 -7.62 -9.22
N ARG A 198 -33.18 -7.74 -10.45
CA ARG A 198 -32.48 -8.93 -10.93
C ARG A 198 -30.99 -8.80 -10.56
N TYR A 199 -30.40 -9.87 -10.05
CA TYR A 199 -28.98 -9.93 -9.73
C TYR A 199 -28.27 -10.75 -10.81
N LEU A 200 -27.11 -10.26 -11.25
CA LEU A 200 -26.32 -10.85 -12.31
C LEU A 200 -24.89 -11.01 -11.82
N ASP A 201 -24.35 -12.23 -11.88
CA ASP A 201 -22.96 -12.46 -11.55
C ASP A 201 -22.04 -11.79 -12.58
N ARG A 202 -20.94 -11.23 -12.10
CA ARG A 202 -19.87 -10.74 -12.97
C ARG A 202 -19.00 -11.91 -13.38
N GLU A 203 -18.39 -11.77 -14.55
CA GLU A 203 -17.38 -12.70 -15.03
C GLU A 203 -15.99 -12.25 -14.58
N ARG A 204 -15.13 -13.22 -14.29
CA ARG A 204 -13.70 -12.97 -14.01
C ARG A 204 -12.96 -12.94 -15.34
N TYR A 205 -11.91 -12.13 -15.41
CA TYR A 205 -11.01 -12.13 -16.55
C TYR A 205 -10.40 -13.52 -16.75
N LEU A 206 -10.53 -14.09 -17.96
CA LEU A 206 -10.12 -15.47 -18.25
C LEU A 206 -8.75 -15.55 -18.93
N GLY A 207 -8.02 -14.42 -19.00
CA GLY A 207 -6.70 -14.39 -19.62
C GLY A 207 -6.75 -14.34 -21.15
N GLU A 208 -7.90 -13.99 -21.74
CA GLU A 208 -8.13 -13.99 -23.18
C GLU A 208 -7.17 -13.07 -23.98
N LEU A 209 -6.55 -12.09 -23.33
CA LEU A 209 -5.57 -11.17 -23.91
C LEU A 209 -4.18 -11.26 -23.24
N GLY A 210 -3.93 -12.32 -22.47
CA GLY A 210 -2.70 -12.55 -21.72
C GLY A 210 -2.94 -12.64 -20.21
N SER A 211 -1.87 -12.80 -19.42
CA SER A 211 -1.94 -13.02 -17.97
C SER A 211 -2.54 -11.85 -17.16
N TRP A 212 -2.79 -10.71 -17.81
CA TRP A 212 -3.47 -9.55 -17.27
C TRP A 212 -4.23 -8.79 -18.34
N CYS A 213 -5.29 -8.11 -17.93
CA CYS A 213 -6.11 -7.30 -18.83
C CYS A 213 -5.34 -6.04 -19.30
N PRO A 214 -5.16 -5.82 -20.61
CA PRO A 214 -4.35 -4.72 -21.13
C PRO A 214 -4.89 -3.31 -20.78
N ASP A 215 -6.15 -3.21 -20.39
CA ASP A 215 -6.80 -1.94 -20.07
C ASP A 215 -6.79 -1.65 -18.55
N CYS A 216 -7.35 -2.56 -17.73
CA CYS A 216 -7.49 -2.31 -16.30
C CYS A 216 -6.47 -3.05 -15.41
N ALA A 217 -5.51 -3.77 -16.00
CA ALA A 217 -4.40 -4.44 -15.33
C ALA A 217 -4.73 -5.51 -14.27
N VAL A 218 -5.99 -5.97 -14.22
CA VAL A 218 -6.38 -7.10 -13.36
C VAL A 218 -5.75 -8.39 -13.87
N ASN A 219 -5.41 -9.32 -12.97
CA ASN A 219 -4.86 -10.62 -13.32
C ASN A 219 -5.95 -11.59 -13.77
N GLU A 220 -5.55 -12.65 -14.45
CA GLU A 220 -6.44 -13.80 -14.71
C GLU A 220 -7.09 -14.28 -13.40
N GLY A 221 -8.40 -14.52 -13.46
CA GLY A 221 -9.22 -14.89 -12.31
C GLY A 221 -9.69 -13.70 -11.45
N GLU A 222 -9.34 -12.45 -11.76
CA GLU A 222 -9.85 -11.27 -11.06
C GLU A 222 -11.00 -10.61 -11.81
N TYR A 223 -11.83 -9.84 -11.10
CA TYR A 223 -12.87 -9.02 -11.71
C TYR A 223 -12.26 -7.73 -12.27
N HIS A 224 -12.68 -7.33 -13.46
CA HIS A 224 -12.28 -6.07 -14.10
C HIS A 224 -12.63 -4.83 -13.26
N THR A 225 -12.02 -3.68 -13.54
CA THR A 225 -12.38 -2.42 -12.88
C THR A 225 -13.61 -1.76 -13.50
N GLY A 226 -14.21 -0.81 -12.78
CA GLY A 226 -15.45 -0.13 -13.18
C GLY A 226 -15.44 0.53 -14.56
N PHE A 227 -14.26 0.94 -15.01
CA PHE A 227 -14.06 1.69 -16.25
C PHE A 227 -13.31 0.88 -17.30
N CYS A 228 -13.30 -0.46 -17.18
CA CYS A 228 -12.63 -1.30 -18.14
C CYS A 228 -13.40 -1.41 -19.46
N ASP A 229 -12.77 -1.07 -20.58
CA ASP A 229 -13.30 -1.16 -21.94
C ASP A 229 -13.51 -2.60 -22.43
N ILE A 230 -12.85 -3.57 -21.79
CA ILE A 230 -12.94 -5.00 -22.12
C ILE A 230 -14.06 -5.69 -21.34
N GLU A 231 -14.44 -5.16 -20.17
CA GLU A 231 -15.44 -5.83 -19.33
C GLU A 231 -16.81 -5.86 -20.02
N GLN A 232 -17.40 -7.06 -20.07
CA GLN A 232 -18.71 -7.28 -20.68
C GLN A 232 -19.84 -7.25 -19.65
N CYS A 233 -20.95 -6.63 -20.03
CA CYS A 233 -22.18 -6.59 -19.26
C CYS A 233 -22.87 -7.97 -19.31
N PRO A 234 -23.08 -8.65 -18.17
CA PRO A 234 -23.76 -9.94 -18.15
C PRO A 234 -25.25 -9.88 -18.54
N SER A 235 -25.83 -8.67 -18.65
CA SER A 235 -27.21 -8.52 -19.13
C SER A 235 -27.33 -8.51 -20.65
N CYS A 236 -26.33 -8.03 -21.39
CA CYS A 236 -26.47 -7.77 -22.84
C CYS A 236 -25.24 -8.13 -23.68
N GLY A 237 -24.11 -8.49 -23.06
CA GLY A 237 -22.84 -8.80 -23.73
C GLY A 237 -22.07 -7.58 -24.25
N GLY A 238 -22.63 -6.36 -24.19
CA GLY A 238 -21.92 -5.12 -24.56
C GLY A 238 -20.95 -4.65 -23.47
N GLN A 239 -20.19 -3.58 -23.71
CA GLN A 239 -19.27 -3.01 -22.72
C GLN A 239 -19.99 -2.57 -21.44
N LEU A 240 -19.52 -3.04 -20.28
CA LEU A 240 -20.15 -2.80 -18.99
C LEU A 240 -20.16 -1.31 -18.63
N LEU A 241 -19.07 -0.59 -18.84
CA LEU A 241 -18.97 0.83 -18.48
C LEU A 241 -20.11 1.66 -19.10
N MET A 242 -20.51 1.34 -20.33
CA MET A 242 -21.59 2.04 -21.02
C MET A 242 -22.96 1.75 -20.41
N CYS A 243 -23.14 0.55 -19.86
CA CYS A 243 -24.37 0.14 -19.18
C CYS A 243 -24.46 0.68 -17.74
N LEU A 244 -23.34 1.06 -17.13
CA LEU A 244 -23.28 1.68 -15.80
C LEU A 244 -23.61 3.18 -15.83
N VAL A 245 -23.32 3.87 -16.94
CA VAL A 245 -23.49 5.34 -17.04
C VAL A 245 -24.75 5.79 -17.78
N SER A 246 -25.53 4.87 -18.36
CA SER A 246 -26.70 5.20 -19.18
C SER A 246 -27.95 4.44 -18.75
N SER A 247 -28.99 5.18 -18.37
CA SER A 247 -30.32 4.65 -18.09
C SER A 247 -31.02 4.09 -19.33
N ASP A 248 -30.61 4.54 -20.52
CA ASP A 248 -31.18 4.10 -21.80
C ASP A 248 -30.62 2.74 -22.26
N ARG A 249 -29.60 2.23 -21.57
CA ARG A 249 -29.07 0.87 -21.77
C ARG A 249 -29.67 -0.10 -20.76
N CYS A 250 -28.86 -0.98 -20.19
CA CYS A 250 -29.31 -1.98 -19.24
C CYS A 250 -29.67 -1.39 -17.87
N ASN A 251 -29.29 -0.14 -17.59
CA ASN A 251 -29.52 0.56 -16.33
C ASN A 251 -29.10 -0.30 -15.11
N ILE A 252 -27.85 -0.73 -15.11
CA ILE A 252 -27.31 -1.66 -14.11
C ILE A 252 -26.38 -0.92 -13.15
N GLU A 253 -26.20 -1.50 -11.96
CA GLU A 253 -25.37 -0.94 -10.91
C GLU A 253 -24.53 -2.02 -10.24
N TYR A 254 -23.35 -1.65 -9.75
CA TYR A 254 -22.53 -2.51 -8.92
C TYR A 254 -23.24 -2.92 -7.62
N TRP A 255 -23.13 -4.20 -7.27
CA TRP A 255 -23.73 -4.74 -6.06
C TRP A 255 -22.74 -5.61 -5.28
N ILE A 256 -22.74 -5.44 -3.95
CA ILE A 256 -22.00 -6.31 -3.04
C ILE A 256 -23.01 -7.30 -2.43
N PRO A 257 -22.88 -8.61 -2.70
CA PRO A 257 -23.77 -9.60 -2.12
C PRO A 257 -23.73 -9.57 -0.59
N THR A 258 -24.89 -9.52 0.05
CA THR A 258 -25.03 -9.73 1.50
C THR A 258 -25.65 -11.10 1.75
N LYS A 259 -25.21 -11.80 2.81
CA LYS A 259 -25.79 -13.11 3.18
C LYS A 259 -27.31 -13.00 3.25
N GLY A 260 -28.02 -13.82 2.47
CA GLY A 260 -29.49 -13.91 2.45
C GLY A 260 -30.19 -13.28 1.23
N LYS A 261 -29.47 -12.67 0.27
CA LYS A 261 -30.05 -12.18 -0.99
C LYS A 261 -29.50 -12.93 -2.21
N GLY A 262 -30.06 -14.13 -2.42
CA GLY A 262 -30.19 -14.80 -3.74
C GLY A 262 -29.02 -14.70 -4.71
N ILE A 263 -27.91 -15.34 -4.39
CA ILE A 263 -26.93 -15.80 -5.38
C ILE A 263 -26.78 -17.30 -5.13
N SER A 264 -27.04 -18.08 -6.16
CA SER A 264 -26.98 -19.55 -6.16
C SER A 264 -25.54 -20.04 -6.22
#